data_AF-A0A8H5T014-F1
#
_entry.id   AF-A0A8H5T014-F1
#
_cell.length_a   1.000
_cell.length_b   1.000
_cell.length_c   1.000
_cell.angle_alpha   90.00
_cell.angle_beta   90.00
_cell.angle_gamma   90.00
#
_symmetry.space_group_name_H-M   'P 1'
#
loop_
_entity.id
_entity.type
_entity.pdbx_description
1 polymer ?
#
loop_
_entity_poly.entity_id
_entity_poly.type
_entity_poly.pdbx_seq_one_letter_code
_entity_poly.pdbx_strand_id
1 'polypeptide(L)'
;MRTANFTKLQFHGLHARPESVRRFLEWPKTLYEFTLNDMTYDGYSWAYTEPDPSYRWNHSLIVKALAPQKDHLRVLDLGWLGYDYDQNTFQVSAFPNLQIMALTVAYERPDQEACQNWLTPSLSTLILDLHKNDSQGGPSCYHCMSKRGAESIVSFVRLAREWSDKSGHVVGLRRIGIRAYSRGDSAWRGEDEVDCLHGEYGEEMKKNLLQCLKDIEAQGFEAFWVGYSGCQYTVEMMEAMCRCKKVEHK
;
A
#
# COMPACT_ATOMS: atom_id res chain seq x y z
N MET A 1 -5.87 -1.33 -37.08
CA MET A 1 -6.47 -0.55 -35.97
C MET A 1 -5.47 -0.53 -34.82
N ARG A 2 -4.96 0.66 -34.45
CA ARG A 2 -3.92 0.84 -33.42
C ARG A 2 -4.51 0.57 -32.02
N THR A 3 -3.72 -0.10 -31.19
CA THR A 3 -4.02 -0.83 -29.96
C THR A 3 -4.06 0.06 -28.71
N ALA A 4 -5.09 -0.09 -27.88
CA ALA A 4 -5.07 0.40 -26.50
C ALA A 4 -4.29 -0.59 -25.62
N ASN A 5 -3.15 -0.16 -25.11
CA ASN A 5 -2.28 -0.86 -24.16
C ASN A 5 -1.91 0.15 -23.08
N PHE A 6 -2.31 -0.08 -21.82
CA PHE A 6 -1.97 0.85 -20.74
C PHE A 6 -1.11 0.16 -19.69
N THR A 7 0.14 0.60 -19.58
CA THR A 7 1.08 0.10 -18.57
C THR A 7 0.72 0.58 -17.18
N LYS A 8 0.17 1.81 -17.03
CA LYS A 8 -0.18 2.46 -15.75
C LYS A 8 -1.33 3.46 -15.92
N LEU A 9 -2.34 3.37 -15.06
CA LEU A 9 -3.36 4.40 -14.84
C LEU A 9 -3.30 4.84 -13.40
N GLN A 10 -3.19 6.15 -13.15
CA GLN A 10 -3.15 6.70 -11.80
C GLN A 10 -4.15 7.83 -11.67
N PHE A 11 -4.88 7.85 -10.57
CA PHE A 11 -5.76 8.94 -10.23
C PHE A 11 -5.35 9.59 -8.90
N HIS A 12 -5.22 10.92 -8.90
CA HIS A 12 -4.92 11.74 -7.73
C HIS A 12 -6.12 12.59 -7.38
N GLY A 13 -6.51 12.67 -6.10
CA GLY A 13 -7.52 13.61 -5.60
C GLY A 13 -8.85 13.53 -6.34
N LEU A 14 -9.40 12.32 -6.50
CA LEU A 14 -10.53 12.09 -7.41
C LEU A 14 -11.85 12.69 -6.92
N HIS A 15 -12.25 13.79 -7.53
CA HIS A 15 -13.65 14.12 -7.77
C HIS A 15 -14.22 13.31 -8.96
N ALA A 16 -13.97 11.99 -9.00
CA ALA A 16 -14.50 11.11 -10.05
C ALA A 16 -15.48 10.10 -9.47
N ARG A 17 -16.64 10.00 -10.12
CA ARG A 17 -17.68 9.02 -9.79
C ARG A 17 -17.24 7.62 -10.23
N PRO A 18 -17.46 6.56 -9.44
CA PRO A 18 -17.14 5.19 -9.81
C PRO A 18 -17.67 4.77 -11.18
N GLU A 19 -18.87 5.22 -11.56
CA GLU A 19 -19.49 4.94 -12.86
C GLU A 19 -18.70 5.55 -14.03
N SER A 20 -18.15 6.74 -13.84
CA SER A 20 -17.34 7.41 -14.87
C SER A 20 -16.03 6.67 -15.10
N VAL A 21 -15.37 6.23 -14.01
CA VAL A 21 -14.16 5.42 -14.09
C VAL A 21 -14.45 4.08 -14.76
N ARG A 22 -15.54 3.42 -14.38
CA ARG A 22 -15.98 2.16 -15.02
C ARG A 22 -16.14 2.32 -16.54
N ARG A 23 -16.90 3.33 -16.97
CA ARG A 23 -17.13 3.61 -18.41
C ARG A 23 -15.82 3.90 -19.15
N PHE A 24 -14.92 4.64 -18.51
CA PHE A 24 -13.59 4.89 -19.07
C PHE A 24 -12.80 3.58 -19.24
N LEU A 25 -12.89 2.66 -18.28
CA LEU A 25 -12.22 1.36 -18.30
C LEU A 25 -12.86 0.32 -19.22
N GLU A 26 -14.01 0.61 -19.85
CA GLU A 26 -14.57 -0.23 -20.92
C GLU A 26 -13.83 -0.05 -22.26
N TRP A 27 -13.11 1.06 -22.42
CA TRP A 27 -12.40 1.41 -23.65
C TRP A 27 -11.02 0.74 -23.81
N PRO A 28 -10.16 0.63 -22.78
CA PRO A 28 -8.91 -0.12 -22.89
C PRO A 28 -9.16 -1.60 -23.15
N LYS A 29 -8.40 -2.21 -24.06
CA LYS A 29 -8.42 -3.67 -24.28
C LYS A 29 -7.63 -4.43 -23.21
N THR A 30 -6.60 -3.79 -22.65
CA THR A 30 -5.73 -4.39 -21.63
C THR A 30 -5.19 -3.29 -20.72
N LEU A 31 -5.42 -3.45 -19.43
CA LEU A 31 -4.91 -2.61 -18.36
C LEU A 31 -3.91 -3.42 -17.51
N TYR A 32 -2.67 -2.95 -17.42
CA TYR A 32 -1.61 -3.65 -16.67
C TYR A 32 -1.51 -3.17 -15.21
N GLU A 33 -1.46 -1.85 -14.98
CA GLU A 33 -1.43 -1.24 -13.64
C GLU A 33 -2.56 -0.22 -13.48
N PHE A 34 -3.19 -0.25 -12.31
CA PHE A 34 -4.16 0.73 -11.85
C PHE A 34 -3.79 1.24 -10.46
N THR A 35 -3.77 2.55 -10.29
CA THR A 35 -3.42 3.25 -9.06
C THR A 35 -4.56 4.19 -8.69
N LEU A 36 -5.06 4.02 -7.47
CA LEU A 36 -6.03 4.89 -6.84
C LEU A 36 -5.32 5.50 -5.62
N ASN A 37 -4.90 6.76 -5.68
CA ASN A 37 -4.26 7.40 -4.52
C ASN A 37 -5.30 8.00 -3.58
N ASP A 38 -4.82 8.66 -2.53
CA ASP A 38 -5.63 9.37 -1.55
C ASP A 38 -6.79 10.13 -2.21
N MET A 39 -7.98 9.74 -1.80
CA MET A 39 -9.26 10.26 -2.25
C MET A 39 -9.60 11.58 -1.54
N THR A 40 -8.74 12.03 -0.64
CA THR A 40 -8.92 13.21 0.20
C THR A 40 -7.80 14.20 -0.04
N TYR A 41 -8.16 15.48 -0.04
CA TYR A 41 -7.19 16.56 -0.01
C TYR A 41 -6.82 16.77 1.46
N ASP A 42 -5.53 16.62 1.81
CA ASP A 42 -4.95 16.78 3.17
C ASP A 42 -5.31 18.09 3.89
N GLY A 43 -5.96 19.05 3.21
CA GLY A 43 -6.36 20.33 3.77
C GLY A 43 -7.82 20.45 4.23
N TYR A 44 -8.70 19.46 4.00
CA TYR A 44 -10.10 19.54 4.43
C TYR A 44 -10.47 18.46 5.45
N SER A 45 -10.74 18.94 6.67
CA SER A 45 -11.31 18.15 7.75
C SER A 45 -12.65 17.53 7.33
N TRP A 46 -12.69 16.20 7.31
CA TRP A 46 -13.90 15.42 7.11
C TRP A 46 -15.01 15.74 8.12
N ALA A 47 -14.66 16.32 9.26
CA ALA A 47 -15.62 16.75 10.27
C ALA A 47 -16.50 17.93 9.79
N TYR A 48 -16.10 18.67 8.74
CA TYR A 48 -16.78 19.92 8.36
C TYR A 48 -17.34 19.97 6.93
N THR A 49 -16.89 19.11 6.01
CA THR A 49 -17.46 19.00 4.65
C THR A 49 -17.42 17.57 4.17
N GLU A 50 -18.50 16.82 4.42
CA GLU A 50 -18.67 15.48 3.87
C GLU A 50 -18.69 15.59 2.33
N PRO A 51 -17.79 14.93 1.59
CA PRO A 51 -17.85 14.94 0.14
C PRO A 51 -19.19 14.38 -0.33
N ASP A 52 -19.71 14.93 -1.44
CA ASP A 52 -20.94 14.47 -2.07
C ASP A 52 -20.91 12.92 -2.18
N PRO A 53 -21.94 12.22 -1.69
CA PRO A 53 -21.99 10.76 -1.67
C PRO A 53 -21.64 10.07 -2.99
N SER A 54 -21.87 10.75 -4.12
CA SER A 54 -21.54 10.24 -5.46
C SER A 54 -20.04 10.10 -5.75
N TYR A 55 -19.17 10.70 -4.93
CA TYR A 55 -17.71 10.58 -5.02
C TYR A 55 -17.12 9.63 -3.99
N ARG A 56 -17.94 8.91 -3.21
CA ARG A 56 -17.44 7.95 -2.23
C ARG A 56 -16.96 6.68 -2.91
N TRP A 57 -15.87 6.14 -2.39
CA TRP A 57 -15.30 4.87 -2.81
C TRP A 57 -15.29 3.89 -1.63
N ASN A 58 -15.46 2.61 -1.95
CA ASN A 58 -15.32 1.48 -1.04
C ASN A 58 -14.90 0.25 -1.85
N HIS A 59 -14.56 -0.85 -1.18
CA HIS A 59 -14.10 -2.06 -1.86
C HIS A 59 -15.06 -2.56 -2.94
N SER A 60 -16.37 -2.54 -2.67
CA SER A 60 -17.39 -3.02 -3.62
C SER A 60 -17.46 -2.15 -4.89
N LEU A 61 -17.28 -0.84 -4.76
CA LEU A 61 -17.31 0.10 -5.87
C LEU A 61 -16.05 -0.01 -6.72
N ILE A 62 -14.90 -0.28 -6.10
CA ILE A 62 -13.64 -0.56 -6.82
C ILE A 62 -13.76 -1.82 -7.66
N VAL A 63 -14.24 -2.91 -7.06
CA VAL A 63 -14.44 -4.17 -7.79
C VAL A 63 -15.38 -3.97 -8.98
N LYS A 64 -16.48 -3.21 -8.80
CA LYS A 64 -17.39 -2.86 -9.90
C LYS A 64 -16.75 -1.98 -10.97
N ALA A 65 -15.93 -1.00 -10.58
CA ALA A 65 -15.29 -0.08 -11.51
C ALA A 65 -14.21 -0.79 -12.35
N LEU A 66 -13.47 -1.71 -11.73
CA LEU A 66 -12.40 -2.47 -12.37
C LEU A 66 -12.88 -3.75 -13.07
N ALA A 67 -14.16 -4.12 -12.91
CA ALA A 67 -14.74 -5.32 -13.53
C ALA A 67 -14.46 -5.48 -15.04
N PRO A 68 -14.47 -4.42 -15.88
CA PRO A 68 -14.12 -4.53 -17.30
C PRO A 68 -12.69 -5.03 -17.56
N GLN A 69 -11.79 -4.87 -16.59
CA GLN A 69 -10.36 -5.18 -16.70
C GLN A 69 -9.91 -6.31 -15.77
N LYS A 70 -10.84 -6.98 -15.07
CA LYS A 70 -10.51 -7.90 -13.95
C LYS A 70 -9.53 -9.02 -14.31
N ASP A 71 -9.61 -9.54 -15.54
CA ASP A 71 -8.79 -10.66 -16.01
C ASP A 71 -7.41 -10.18 -16.50
N HIS A 72 -7.27 -8.89 -16.80
CA HIS A 72 -6.05 -8.29 -17.33
C HIS A 72 -5.24 -7.55 -16.28
N LEU A 73 -5.88 -7.05 -15.23
CA LEU A 73 -5.22 -6.33 -14.15
C LEU A 73 -4.11 -7.17 -13.50
N ARG A 74 -2.89 -6.64 -13.43
CA ARG A 74 -1.72 -7.29 -12.80
C ARG A 74 -1.23 -6.53 -11.59
N VAL A 75 -1.38 -5.21 -11.56
CA VAL A 75 -0.95 -4.36 -10.46
C VAL A 75 -2.10 -3.47 -10.01
N LEU A 76 -2.37 -3.46 -8.71
CA LEU A 76 -3.34 -2.59 -8.06
C LEU A 76 -2.67 -1.87 -6.89
N ASP A 77 -2.56 -0.56 -6.97
CA ASP A 77 -2.09 0.28 -5.86
C ASP A 77 -3.29 1.04 -5.29
N LEU A 78 -3.77 0.57 -4.15
CA LEU A 78 -5.00 1.01 -3.51
C LEU A 78 -4.67 1.83 -2.26
N GLY A 79 -4.77 3.15 -2.42
CA GLY A 79 -4.68 4.12 -1.34
C GLY A 79 -5.92 4.15 -0.45
N TRP A 80 -5.97 5.14 0.43
CA TRP A 80 -7.05 5.30 1.39
C TRP A 80 -8.41 5.59 0.75
N LEU A 81 -9.44 4.85 1.16
CA LEU A 81 -10.81 4.97 0.62
C LEU A 81 -11.76 5.80 1.47
N GLY A 82 -11.28 6.36 2.58
CA GLY A 82 -12.08 7.30 3.37
C GLY A 82 -13.14 6.65 4.26
N TYR A 83 -14.03 5.86 3.67
CA TYR A 83 -15.24 5.35 4.30
C TYR A 83 -15.20 3.85 4.62
N ASP A 84 -14.16 3.17 4.16
CA ASP A 84 -13.96 1.73 4.37
C ASP A 84 -12.82 1.54 5.37
N TYR A 85 -13.17 1.44 6.64
CA TYR A 85 -12.18 1.35 7.73
C TYR A 85 -11.49 -0.01 7.81
N ASP A 86 -12.17 -1.06 7.35
CA ASP A 86 -11.68 -2.43 7.41
C ASP A 86 -11.15 -2.90 6.06
N GLN A 87 -9.86 -2.66 5.87
CA GLN A 87 -9.08 -3.05 4.70
C GLN A 87 -8.89 -4.57 4.59
N ASN A 88 -9.09 -5.33 5.68
CA ASN A 88 -8.94 -6.79 5.70
C ASN A 88 -10.01 -7.49 4.86
N THR A 89 -11.15 -6.83 4.63
CA THR A 89 -12.27 -7.36 3.83
C THR A 89 -12.05 -7.37 2.32
N PHE A 90 -11.01 -6.69 1.81
CA PHE A 90 -10.81 -6.55 0.37
C PHE A 90 -10.49 -7.89 -0.32
N GLN A 91 -11.41 -8.38 -1.15
CA GLN A 91 -11.28 -9.68 -1.80
C GLN A 91 -10.43 -9.62 -3.08
N VAL A 92 -9.14 -9.97 -2.97
CA VAL A 92 -8.20 -10.03 -4.09
C VAL A 92 -8.62 -11.06 -5.15
N SER A 93 -9.35 -12.10 -4.74
CA SER A 93 -9.89 -13.13 -5.63
C SER A 93 -10.84 -12.58 -6.72
N ALA A 94 -11.34 -11.35 -6.58
CA ALA A 94 -12.05 -10.65 -7.63
C ALA A 94 -11.18 -10.36 -8.88
N PHE A 95 -9.85 -10.39 -8.72
CA PHE A 95 -8.85 -10.12 -9.74
C PHE A 95 -7.92 -11.34 -9.90
N PRO A 96 -8.33 -12.38 -10.66
CA PRO A 96 -7.70 -13.70 -10.63
C PRO A 96 -6.26 -13.74 -11.14
N ASN A 97 -5.79 -12.66 -11.77
CA ASN A 97 -4.44 -12.55 -12.29
C ASN A 97 -3.63 -11.42 -11.63
N LEU A 98 -4.13 -10.84 -10.53
CA LEU A 98 -3.42 -9.78 -9.82
C LEU A 98 -2.12 -10.36 -9.24
N GLN A 99 -0.99 -9.71 -9.53
CA GLN A 99 0.35 -10.13 -9.14
C GLN A 99 0.95 -9.25 -8.06
N ILE A 100 0.62 -7.96 -8.07
CA ILE A 100 1.12 -6.97 -7.13
C ILE A 100 -0.08 -6.17 -6.59
N MET A 101 -0.16 -6.08 -5.27
CA MET A 101 -1.13 -5.22 -4.61
C MET A 101 -0.41 -4.32 -3.61
N ALA A 102 -0.70 -3.03 -3.63
CA ALA A 102 -0.46 -2.16 -2.48
C ALA A 102 -1.81 -1.79 -1.86
N LEU A 103 -1.88 -1.79 -0.52
CA LEU A 103 -3.10 -1.51 0.22
C LEU A 103 -2.76 -0.66 1.44
N THR A 104 -3.51 0.41 1.66
CA THR A 104 -3.40 1.24 2.86
C THR A 104 -3.81 0.46 4.12
N VAL A 105 -3.03 0.60 5.20
CA VAL A 105 -3.26 0.03 6.52
C VAL A 105 -3.18 1.16 7.56
N ALA A 106 -4.33 1.63 8.03
CA ALA A 106 -4.45 2.79 8.92
C ALA A 106 -5.15 2.50 10.27
N TYR A 107 -6.10 1.55 10.31
CA TYR A 107 -7.01 1.36 11.45
C TYR A 107 -6.89 -0.03 12.08
N GLU A 108 -7.14 -1.05 11.26
CA GLU A 108 -7.13 -2.44 11.69
C GLU A 108 -5.84 -3.12 11.26
N ARG A 109 -5.38 -4.01 12.14
CA ARG A 109 -4.17 -4.79 11.90
C ARG A 109 -4.53 -5.91 10.95
N PRO A 110 -3.69 -6.20 9.94
CA PRO A 110 -3.88 -7.38 9.12
C PRO A 110 -3.97 -8.62 10.00
N ASP A 111 -5.01 -9.42 9.81
CA ASP A 111 -5.35 -10.55 10.67
C ASP A 111 -5.62 -11.83 9.85
N GLN A 112 -6.37 -12.77 10.43
CA GLN A 112 -6.72 -14.01 9.74
C GLN A 112 -7.69 -13.78 8.57
N GLU A 113 -8.59 -12.79 8.66
CA GLU A 113 -9.49 -12.43 7.56
C GLU A 113 -8.69 -11.83 6.40
N ALA A 114 -7.71 -10.96 6.71
CA ALA A 114 -6.78 -10.46 5.70
C ALA A 114 -6.04 -11.58 4.96
N CYS A 115 -5.59 -12.63 5.67
CA CYS A 115 -4.96 -13.78 5.05
C CYS A 115 -5.89 -14.50 4.06
N GLN A 116 -7.18 -14.62 4.38
CA GLN A 116 -8.17 -15.27 3.52
C GLN A 116 -8.50 -14.44 2.28
N ASN A 117 -8.63 -13.12 2.46
CA ASN A 117 -9.09 -12.22 1.41
C ASN A 117 -7.96 -11.76 0.47
N TRP A 118 -6.73 -11.62 0.98
CA TRP A 118 -5.61 -11.07 0.22
C TRP A 118 -4.76 -12.15 -0.45
N LEU A 119 -4.54 -13.30 0.21
CA LEU A 119 -3.61 -14.30 -0.26
C LEU A 119 -4.26 -15.19 -1.33
N THR A 120 -3.85 -14.98 -2.58
CA THR A 120 -4.33 -15.75 -3.74
C THR A 120 -3.17 -16.44 -4.45
N PRO A 121 -3.44 -17.40 -5.37
CA PRO A 121 -2.37 -18.09 -6.11
C PRO A 121 -1.58 -17.16 -7.04
N SER A 122 -2.21 -16.08 -7.54
CA SER A 122 -1.58 -15.15 -8.48
C SER A 122 -0.81 -14.03 -7.79
N LEU A 123 -1.21 -13.64 -6.57
CA LEU A 123 -0.61 -12.51 -5.86
C LEU A 123 0.79 -12.87 -5.37
N SER A 124 1.80 -12.33 -6.03
CA SER A 124 3.21 -12.59 -5.74
C SER A 124 3.83 -11.56 -4.80
N THR A 125 3.31 -10.34 -4.79
CA THR A 125 3.83 -9.20 -4.01
C THR A 125 2.69 -8.46 -3.33
N LEU A 126 2.83 -8.26 -2.02
CA LEU A 126 1.92 -7.44 -1.21
C LEU A 126 2.70 -6.26 -0.62
N ILE A 127 2.24 -5.04 -0.82
CA ILE A 127 2.82 -3.83 -0.24
C ILE A 127 1.83 -3.30 0.81
N LEU A 128 2.28 -3.23 2.06
CA LEU A 128 1.53 -2.62 3.15
C LEU A 128 1.87 -1.14 3.20
N ASP A 129 0.91 -0.29 2.81
CA ASP A 129 1.04 1.16 2.84
C ASP A 129 0.57 1.69 4.20
N LEU A 130 1.50 2.05 5.06
CA LEU A 130 1.23 2.32 6.46
C LEU A 130 0.82 3.76 6.69
N HIS A 131 -0.27 3.93 7.41
CA HIS A 131 -0.80 5.21 7.86
C HIS A 131 -1.16 5.12 9.34
N LYS A 132 -1.29 6.27 10.00
CA LYS A 132 -1.73 6.41 11.39
C LYS A 132 -3.06 7.15 11.44
N ASN A 133 -3.78 7.06 12.55
CA ASN A 133 -4.91 7.95 12.77
C ASN A 133 -4.39 9.36 13.10
N ASP A 134 -4.84 10.35 12.36
CA ASP A 134 -4.77 11.73 12.83
C ASP A 134 -5.79 11.97 13.97
N SER A 135 -5.76 13.16 14.56
CA SER A 135 -6.67 13.56 15.63
C SER A 135 -8.14 13.68 15.20
N GLN A 136 -8.43 13.54 13.91
CA GLN A 136 -9.75 13.68 13.29
C GLN A 136 -10.27 12.35 12.73
N GLY A 137 -9.51 11.25 12.87
CA GLY A 137 -9.87 9.92 12.39
C GLY A 137 -9.57 9.67 10.91
N GLY A 138 -8.82 10.56 10.24
CA GLY A 138 -8.26 10.35 8.90
C GLY A 138 -6.89 9.67 8.93
N PRO A 139 -6.42 9.11 7.81
CA PRO A 139 -5.09 8.55 7.70
C PRO A 139 -4.05 9.68 7.74
N SER A 140 -2.95 9.40 8.41
CA SER A 140 -1.80 10.26 8.53
C SER A 140 -0.58 9.43 8.18
N CYS A 141 0.07 9.79 7.09
CA CYS A 141 1.33 9.20 6.67
C CYS A 141 2.53 9.65 7.53
N TYR A 142 2.31 10.42 8.61
CA TYR A 142 3.34 10.85 9.55
C TYR A 142 3.68 9.76 10.57
N HIS A 143 4.98 9.49 10.75
CA HIS A 143 5.51 8.53 11.73
C HIS A 143 4.81 7.15 11.73
N CYS A 144 4.41 6.64 10.57
CA CYS A 144 3.51 5.49 10.49
C CYS A 144 4.13 4.14 10.90
N MET A 145 5.45 4.06 11.09
CA MET A 145 6.13 2.85 11.60
C MET A 145 6.56 2.99 13.07
N SER A 146 5.66 2.59 13.99
CA SER A 146 5.97 2.43 15.42
C SER A 146 6.42 0.99 15.73
N LYS A 147 7.09 0.76 16.87
CA LYS A 147 7.46 -0.59 17.32
C LYS A 147 6.25 -1.54 17.37
N ARG A 148 5.13 -1.08 17.92
CA ARG A 148 3.89 -1.87 18.00
C ARG A 148 3.28 -2.14 16.62
N GLY A 149 3.47 -1.24 15.66
CA GLY A 149 3.09 -1.42 14.27
C GLY A 149 3.95 -2.50 13.60
N ALA A 150 5.27 -2.42 13.76
CA ALA A 150 6.21 -3.44 13.28
C ALA A 150 5.87 -4.83 13.83
N GLU A 151 5.67 -4.96 15.14
CA GLU A 151 5.26 -6.22 15.79
C GLU A 151 3.96 -6.79 15.21
N SER A 152 3.01 -5.91 14.86
CA SER A 152 1.76 -6.31 14.23
C SER A 152 1.97 -6.85 12.81
N ILE A 153 2.81 -6.20 12.02
CA ILE A 153 3.13 -6.64 10.66
C ILE A 153 3.84 -7.99 10.72
N VAL A 154 4.80 -8.16 11.63
CA VAL A 154 5.49 -9.44 11.83
C VAL A 154 4.52 -10.55 12.25
N SER A 155 3.51 -10.22 13.07
CA SER A 155 2.46 -11.17 13.44
C SER A 155 1.63 -11.61 12.24
N PHE A 156 1.23 -10.67 11.38
CA PHE A 156 0.57 -10.98 10.11
C PHE A 156 1.45 -11.84 9.20
N VAL A 157 2.74 -11.53 9.07
CA VAL A 157 3.65 -12.28 8.19
C VAL A 157 3.79 -13.73 8.66
N ARG A 158 3.83 -13.96 9.97
CA ARG A 158 3.78 -15.32 10.54
C ARG A 158 2.49 -16.04 10.18
N LEU A 159 1.34 -15.37 10.31
CA LEU A 159 0.05 -15.94 9.90
C LEU A 159 0.00 -16.26 8.41
N ALA A 160 0.49 -15.35 7.56
CA ALA A 160 0.57 -15.55 6.11
C ALA A 160 1.47 -16.74 5.77
N ARG A 161 2.58 -16.92 6.51
CA ARG A 161 3.46 -18.07 6.35
C ARG A 161 2.77 -19.37 6.72
N GLU A 162 2.17 -19.44 7.91
CA GLU A 162 1.41 -20.60 8.36
C GLU A 162 0.27 -20.94 7.39
N TRP A 163 -0.41 -19.92 6.86
CA TRP A 163 -1.47 -20.08 5.88
C TRP A 163 -0.95 -20.67 4.57
N SER A 164 0.21 -20.19 4.09
CA SER A 164 0.89 -20.73 2.91
C SER A 164 1.30 -22.19 3.12
N ASP A 165 1.81 -22.54 4.30
CA ASP A 165 2.25 -23.91 4.60
C ASP A 165 1.06 -24.88 4.73
N LYS A 166 -0.07 -24.44 5.28
CA LYS A 166 -1.32 -25.23 5.39
C LYS A 166 -2.06 -25.38 4.05
N SER A 167 -2.05 -24.33 3.24
CA SER A 167 -2.85 -24.26 2.00
C SER A 167 -2.10 -24.77 0.76
N GLY A 168 -0.80 -25.06 0.87
CA GLY A 168 0.01 -25.58 -0.23
C GLY A 168 0.14 -24.59 -1.41
N HIS A 169 -0.10 -25.08 -2.65
CA HIS A 169 0.05 -24.30 -3.89
C HIS A 169 -0.98 -23.16 -4.08
N VAL A 170 -1.86 -22.92 -3.11
CA VAL A 170 -2.94 -21.92 -3.22
C VAL A 170 -2.46 -20.50 -2.91
N VAL A 171 -1.26 -20.33 -2.34
CA VAL A 171 -0.70 -19.01 -2.00
C VAL A 171 0.50 -18.69 -2.89
N GLY A 172 0.39 -17.61 -3.67
CA GLY A 172 1.44 -17.13 -4.57
C GLY A 172 2.46 -16.19 -3.93
N LEU A 173 2.21 -15.71 -2.70
CA LEU A 173 2.97 -14.62 -2.09
C LEU A 173 4.45 -14.99 -1.89
N ARG A 174 5.35 -14.13 -2.40
CA ARG A 174 6.81 -14.26 -2.28
C ARG A 174 7.48 -13.04 -1.69
N ARG A 175 6.92 -11.85 -1.93
CA ARG A 175 7.56 -10.58 -1.58
C ARG A 175 6.59 -9.72 -0.77
N ILE A 176 7.09 -9.11 0.29
CA ILE A 176 6.32 -8.17 1.13
C ILE A 176 7.05 -6.84 1.16
N GLY A 177 6.37 -5.81 0.67
CA GLY A 177 6.84 -4.44 0.70
C GLY A 177 6.23 -3.66 1.85
N ILE A 178 6.98 -2.72 2.42
CA ILE A 178 6.46 -1.74 3.37
C ILE A 178 6.60 -0.35 2.75
N ARG A 179 5.51 0.38 2.63
CA ARG A 179 5.52 1.82 2.29
C ARG A 179 5.21 2.58 3.59
N ALA A 180 6.16 3.37 4.05
CA ALA A 180 6.05 4.07 5.33
C ALA A 180 6.96 5.30 5.35
N TYR A 181 6.47 6.42 5.89
CA TYR A 181 7.16 7.71 5.87
C TYR A 181 7.17 8.37 7.25
N SER A 182 8.21 9.18 7.53
CA SER A 182 8.33 9.88 8.81
C SER A 182 7.65 11.25 8.78
N ARG A 183 7.67 11.94 7.64
CA ARG A 183 7.13 13.30 7.43
C ARG A 183 5.84 13.36 6.60
N GLY A 184 5.19 12.22 6.37
CA GLY A 184 4.00 12.15 5.53
C GLY A 184 4.16 12.75 4.13
N ASP A 185 3.05 13.17 3.52
CA ASP A 185 2.99 13.73 2.16
C ASP A 185 3.56 15.15 2.05
N SER A 186 3.94 15.76 3.18
CA SER A 186 4.68 17.03 3.17
C SER A 186 6.12 16.88 2.66
N ALA A 187 6.65 15.65 2.56
CA ALA A 187 7.87 15.36 1.83
C ALA A 187 7.59 15.42 0.31
N TRP A 188 7.35 16.61 -0.23
CA TRP A 188 7.13 16.76 -1.67
C TRP A 188 8.42 16.56 -2.48
N ARG A 189 8.23 15.96 -3.67
CA ARG A 189 9.12 15.81 -4.83
C ARG A 189 10.35 16.74 -4.82
N GLY A 190 11.46 16.27 -4.27
CA GLY A 190 12.75 16.98 -4.32
C GLY A 190 13.67 16.71 -3.13
N GLU A 191 13.16 16.17 -2.03
CA GLU A 191 14.00 15.72 -0.90
C GLU A 191 14.67 14.37 -1.21
N ASP A 192 15.88 14.17 -0.68
CA ASP A 192 16.59 12.89 -0.77
C ASP A 192 15.75 11.81 -0.05
N GLU A 193 15.75 10.57 -0.56
CA GLU A 193 15.07 9.42 0.05
C GLU A 193 15.52 9.21 1.50
N VAL A 194 16.75 9.61 1.78
CA VAL A 194 17.32 9.65 3.12
C VAL A 194 16.51 10.58 4.03
N ASP A 195 16.13 11.77 3.59
CA ASP A 195 15.42 12.81 4.36
C ASP A 195 14.00 12.39 4.77
N CYS A 196 13.37 11.50 4.01
CA CYS A 196 12.08 10.89 4.33
C CYS A 196 12.11 10.05 5.62
N LEU A 197 13.31 9.63 6.08
CA LEU A 197 13.56 8.88 7.32
C LEU A 197 14.18 9.76 8.44
N HIS A 198 14.21 11.09 8.31
CA HIS A 198 14.83 12.01 9.28
C HIS A 198 13.85 12.96 9.98
N GLY A 199 14.16 13.28 11.24
CA GLY A 199 13.34 14.08 12.14
C GLY A 199 13.40 13.54 13.57
N GLU A 200 12.70 14.19 14.51
CA GLU A 200 12.71 13.83 15.93
C GLU A 200 12.38 12.34 16.19
N TYR A 201 11.54 11.75 15.34
CA TYR A 201 11.16 10.33 15.40
C TYR A 201 11.68 9.49 14.22
N GLY A 202 12.47 10.07 13.33
CA GLY A 202 12.96 9.41 12.11
C GLY A 202 13.90 8.23 12.39
N GLU A 203 14.79 8.38 13.36
CA GLU A 203 15.76 7.33 13.72
C GLU A 203 15.09 6.11 14.38
N GLU A 204 14.08 6.32 15.22
CA GLU A 204 13.30 5.21 15.79
C GLU A 204 12.51 4.49 14.70
N MET A 205 11.83 5.26 13.86
CA MET A 205 11.07 4.73 12.73
C MET A 205 11.96 3.89 11.80
N LYS A 206 13.14 4.41 11.45
CA LYS A 206 14.14 3.74 10.61
C LYS A 206 14.60 2.41 11.22
N LYS A 207 14.88 2.39 12.53
CA LYS A 207 15.21 1.15 13.26
C LYS A 207 14.06 0.15 13.25
N ASN A 208 12.85 0.61 13.53
CA ASN A 208 11.65 -0.24 13.55
C ASN A 208 11.36 -0.82 12.16
N LEU A 209 11.44 -0.01 11.11
CA LEU A 209 11.27 -0.42 9.72
C LEU A 209 12.33 -1.46 9.32
N LEU A 210 13.61 -1.18 9.56
CA LEU A 210 14.68 -2.11 9.22
C LEU A 210 14.52 -3.46 9.95
N GLN A 211 14.20 -3.43 11.25
CA GLN A 211 13.96 -4.66 12.01
C GLN A 211 12.74 -5.41 11.48
N CYS A 212 11.65 -4.71 11.16
CA CYS A 212 10.45 -5.31 10.56
C CYS A 212 10.78 -6.04 9.25
N LEU A 213 11.56 -5.42 8.37
CA LEU A 213 11.96 -6.06 7.09
C LEU A 213 12.82 -7.31 7.32
N LYS A 214 13.76 -7.28 8.28
CA LYS A 214 14.54 -8.46 8.67
C LYS A 214 13.67 -9.58 9.22
N ASP A 215 12.69 -9.24 10.04
CA ASP A 215 11.77 -10.20 10.64
C ASP A 215 10.88 -10.83 9.55
N ILE A 216 10.53 -10.08 8.50
CA ILE A 216 9.85 -10.61 7.30
C ILE A 216 10.74 -11.60 6.56
N GLU A 217 12.01 -11.27 6.31
CA GLU A 217 12.98 -12.18 5.67
C GLU A 217 13.20 -13.45 6.49
N ALA A 218 13.20 -13.35 7.83
CA ALA A 218 13.30 -14.50 8.71
C ALA A 218 12.10 -15.46 8.60
N GLN A 219 10.94 -15.01 8.08
CA GLN A 219 9.80 -15.88 7.75
C GLN A 219 9.89 -16.47 6.32
N GLY A 220 10.95 -16.17 5.56
CA GLY A 220 11.20 -16.72 4.23
C GLY A 220 10.54 -15.95 3.08
N PHE A 221 10.15 -14.69 3.30
CA PHE A 221 9.70 -13.78 2.25
C PHE A 221 10.81 -12.81 1.85
N GLU A 222 10.83 -12.35 0.60
CA GLU A 222 11.66 -11.20 0.24
C GLU A 222 11.04 -9.92 0.82
N ALA A 223 11.83 -9.09 1.50
CA ALA A 223 11.36 -7.85 2.10
C ALA A 223 11.96 -6.62 1.43
N PHE A 224 11.17 -5.56 1.26
CA PHE A 224 11.65 -4.29 0.74
C PHE A 224 10.88 -3.09 1.31
N TRP A 225 11.54 -1.95 1.42
CA TRP A 225 10.90 -0.66 1.65
C TRP A 225 10.59 0.00 0.31
N VAL A 226 9.42 0.63 0.19
CA VAL A 226 9.06 1.49 -0.94
C VAL A 226 9.29 2.94 -0.52
N GLY A 227 10.31 3.56 -1.09
CA GLY A 227 10.64 4.97 -0.89
C GLY A 227 9.63 5.89 -1.58
N TYR A 228 9.74 7.20 -1.30
CA TYR A 228 8.77 8.19 -1.79
C TYR A 228 8.78 8.30 -3.32
N SER A 229 9.92 8.08 -3.97
CA SER A 229 10.01 8.02 -5.44
C SER A 229 9.33 6.77 -6.05
N GLY A 230 8.89 5.83 -5.21
CA GLY A 230 8.43 4.50 -5.62
C GLY A 230 9.57 3.49 -5.80
N CYS A 231 10.82 3.88 -5.54
CA CYS A 231 11.96 2.96 -5.57
C CYS A 231 11.85 1.90 -4.47
N GLN A 232 12.29 0.67 -4.79
CA GLN A 232 12.33 -0.43 -3.83
C GLN A 232 13.74 -0.58 -3.26
N TYR A 233 13.83 -0.62 -1.94
CA TYR A 233 15.09 -0.77 -1.21
C TYR A 233 15.06 -2.07 -0.41
N THR A 234 16.00 -2.96 -0.67
CA THR A 234 16.14 -4.20 0.10
C THR A 234 16.61 -3.92 1.52
N VAL A 235 16.58 -4.94 2.39
CA VAL A 235 17.14 -4.86 3.74
C VAL A 235 18.61 -4.42 3.70
N GLU A 236 19.42 -5.02 2.83
CA GLU A 236 20.84 -4.66 2.67
C GLU A 236 21.04 -3.20 2.27
N MET A 237 20.25 -2.72 1.30
CA MET A 237 20.30 -1.31 0.87
C MET A 237 19.90 -0.37 2.01
N MET A 238 18.84 -0.72 2.75
CA MET A 238 18.42 0.03 3.94
C MET A 238 19.52 0.08 5.00
N GLU A 239 20.22 -1.03 5.27
CA GLU A 239 21.37 -1.05 6.18
C GLU A 239 22.52 -0.17 5.71
N ALA A 240 22.81 -0.16 4.39
CA ALA A 240 23.81 0.74 3.83
C ALA A 240 23.41 2.22 4.04
N MET A 241 22.15 2.57 3.72
CA MET A 241 21.61 3.91 3.96
C MET A 241 21.57 4.29 5.45
N CYS A 242 21.42 3.32 6.37
CA CYS A 242 21.56 3.54 7.81
C CYS A 242 22.99 3.88 8.23
N ARG A 243 23.99 3.26 7.59
CA ARG A 243 25.41 3.45 7.91
C ARG A 243 25.99 4.74 7.33
N CYS A 244 25.36 5.33 6.32
CA CYS A 244 25.88 6.50 5.59
C CYS A 244 25.74 7.89 6.26
N LYS A 245 25.41 8.02 7.57
CA LYS A 245 25.50 9.30 8.31
C LYS A 245 26.59 9.22 9.40
N LYS A 246 27.62 10.07 9.51
CA LYS A 246 27.92 11.46 9.08
C LYS A 246 29.43 11.60 8.72
N VAL A 247 29.77 12.22 7.59
CA VAL A 247 30.99 13.06 7.51
C VAL A 247 30.51 14.48 7.71
N GLU A 248 30.60 14.97 8.95
CA GLU A 248 30.42 16.40 9.22
C GLU A 248 31.61 17.13 8.59
N HIS A 249 31.35 17.88 7.53
CA HIS A 249 32.26 18.96 7.15
C HIS A 249 32.21 20.01 8.26
N LYS A 250 33.25 20.00 9.10
CA LYS A 250 33.61 21.11 9.98
C LYS A 250 33.95 22.35 9.15
#